data_AF-S7Q1P1-F1
#
_entry.id   AF-S7Q1P1-F1
#
_cell.length_a   1.000
_cell.length_b   1.000
_cell.length_c   1.000
_cell.angle_alpha   90.00
_cell.angle_beta   90.00
_cell.angle_gamma   90.00
#
_symmetry.space_group_name_H-M   'P 1'
#
loop_
_entity.id
_entity.type
_entity.pdbx_description
1 polymer ?
#
loop_
_entity_poly.entity_id
_entity_poly.type
_entity_poly.pdbx_seq_one_letter_code
_entity_poly.pdbx_strand_id
1 'polypeptide(L)'
;PTMAHSLSPKCTPLKHKYDACFNAWFEGYLERAVSSATAPSEERQASSRRKAGEYEASCWKIWTSYWEYVQVPLLSFGSGR
;
A
#
# COMPACT_ATOMS: atom_id res chain seq x y z
N PRO A 1 5.74 3.87 -20.18
CA PRO A 1 5.50 3.76 -18.72
C PRO A 1 6.15 2.51 -18.12
N THR A 2 7.28 2.67 -17.41
CA THR A 2 7.98 1.58 -16.70
C THR A 2 7.37 1.37 -15.32
N MET A 3 6.60 0.28 -15.15
CA MET A 3 6.07 -0.13 -13.86
C MET A 3 7.19 -0.74 -13.00
N ALA A 4 7.16 -0.50 -11.69
CA ALA A 4 8.19 -1.00 -10.79
C ALA A 4 8.15 -2.53 -10.70
N HIS A 5 9.31 -3.17 -10.85
CA HIS A 5 9.45 -4.62 -10.69
C HIS A 5 9.59 -4.99 -9.22
N SER A 6 9.07 -6.16 -8.83
CA SER A 6 9.25 -6.70 -7.47
C SER A 6 10.61 -7.42 -7.35
N LEU A 7 11.10 -7.64 -6.12
CA LEU A 7 12.36 -8.36 -5.84
C LEU A 7 12.41 -9.76 -6.48
N SER A 8 11.24 -10.37 -6.70
CA SER A 8 11.10 -11.60 -7.46
C SER A 8 10.26 -11.35 -8.72
N PRO A 9 10.72 -11.75 -9.93
CA PRO A 9 9.98 -11.58 -11.18
C PRO A 9 8.57 -12.19 -11.13
N LYS A 10 8.42 -13.30 -10.40
CA LYS A 10 7.13 -13.98 -10.19
C LYS A 10 6.11 -13.16 -9.40
N CYS A 11 6.59 -12.19 -8.61
CA CYS A 11 5.75 -11.31 -7.80
C CYS A 11 5.36 -10.01 -8.53
N THR A 12 5.99 -9.71 -9.67
CA THR A 12 5.72 -8.53 -10.50
C THR A 12 4.25 -8.34 -10.88
N PRO A 13 3.50 -9.36 -11.34
CA PRO A 13 2.07 -9.18 -11.65
C PRO A 13 1.20 -8.91 -10.41
N LEU A 14 1.56 -9.50 -9.27
CA LEU A 14 0.91 -9.22 -7.97
C LEU A 14 1.22 -7.81 -7.49
N LYS A 15 2.48 -7.38 -7.63
CA LYS A 15 2.91 -6.00 -7.36
C LYS A 15 2.14 -4.99 -8.19
N HIS A 16 2.01 -5.20 -9.50
CA HIS A 16 1.27 -4.26 -10.35
C HIS A 16 -0.21 -4.14 -9.95
N LYS A 17 -0.85 -5.25 -9.53
CA LYS A 17 -2.22 -5.23 -9.01
C LYS A 17 -2.32 -4.48 -7.69
N TYR A 18 -1.35 -4.69 -6.79
CA TYR A 18 -1.28 -3.95 -5.54
C TYR A 18 -1.04 -2.46 -5.78
N ASP A 19 -0.03 -2.11 -6.58
CA ASP A 19 0.34 -0.73 -6.90
C ASP A 19 -0.84 0.00 -7.56
N ALA A 20 -1.60 -0.63 -8.45
CA ALA A 20 -2.79 -0.04 -9.04
C ALA A 20 -3.89 0.25 -8.00
N CYS A 21 -4.15 -0.69 -7.08
CA CYS A 21 -5.12 -0.48 -6.00
C CYS A 21 -4.65 0.62 -5.02
N PHE A 22 -3.38 0.55 -4.63
CA PHE A 22 -2.77 1.51 -3.73
C PHE A 22 -2.77 2.91 -4.32
N ASN A 23 -2.35 3.08 -5.58
CA ASN A 23 -2.31 4.40 -6.22
C ASN A 23 -3.71 5.03 -6.31
N ALA A 24 -4.73 4.26 -6.69
CA ALA A 24 -6.11 4.74 -6.73
C ALA A 24 -6.62 5.16 -5.33
N TRP A 25 -6.28 4.40 -4.29
CA TRP A 25 -6.61 4.77 -2.91
C TRP A 25 -5.79 5.99 -2.43
N PHE A 26 -4.51 6.04 -2.79
CA PHE A 26 -3.53 7.02 -2.33
C PHE A 26 -3.75 8.40 -2.92
N GLU A 27 -4.17 8.50 -4.18
CA GLU A 27 -4.58 9.76 -4.81
C GLU A 27 -5.65 10.47 -3.97
N GLY A 28 -6.70 9.74 -3.57
CA GLY A 28 -7.74 10.27 -2.69
C GLY A 28 -7.31 10.51 -1.24
N TYR A 29 -6.25 9.86 -0.77
CA TYR A 29 -5.64 10.16 0.52
C TYR A 29 -4.83 11.47 0.47
N LEU A 30 -4.02 11.66 -0.58
CA LEU A 30 -3.17 12.83 -0.79
C LEU A 30 -3.98 14.12 -0.90
N GLU A 31 -5.03 14.13 -1.73
CA GLU A 31 -5.90 15.31 -1.87
C GLU A 31 -6.46 15.77 -0.53
N ARG A 32 -6.90 14.81 0.30
CA ARG A 32 -7.47 15.12 1.61
C ARG A 32 -6.41 15.47 2.65
N ALA A 33 -5.23 14.85 2.62
CA ALA A 33 -4.12 15.20 3.50
C ALA A 33 -3.62 16.63 3.25
N VAL A 34 -3.55 17.04 1.97
CA VAL A 34 -3.17 18.41 1.58
C VAL A 34 -4.27 19.40 1.95
N SER A 35 -5.53 19.09 1.64
CA SER A 35 -6.67 19.97 1.95
C SER A 35 -6.94 20.13 3.45
N SER A 36 -6.61 19.12 4.26
CA SER A 36 -6.80 19.13 5.71
C SER A 36 -5.54 19.51 6.49
N ALA A 37 -4.48 19.98 5.83
CA ALA A 37 -3.22 20.32 6.48
C ALA A 37 -3.38 21.37 7.61
N THR A 38 -4.31 22.31 7.42
CA THR A 38 -4.68 23.36 8.39
C THR A 38 -5.86 22.98 9.29
N ALA A 39 -6.50 21.82 9.08
CA ALA A 39 -7.63 21.38 9.88
C ALA A 39 -7.22 20.93 11.30
N PRO A 40 -8.14 20.94 12.28
CA PRO A 40 -7.89 20.42 13.62
C PRO A 40 -7.36 18.98 13.61
N SER A 41 -6.53 18.64 14.59
CA SER A 41 -5.87 17.32 14.68
C SER A 41 -6.88 16.17 14.78
N GLU A 42 -8.01 16.38 15.47
CA GLU A 42 -9.08 15.37 15.60
C GLU A 42 -9.73 15.03 14.25
N GLU A 43 -10.00 16.03 13.41
CA GLU A 43 -10.61 15.82 12.10
C GLU A 43 -9.63 15.12 11.14
N ARG A 44 -8.35 15.49 11.19
CA ARG A 44 -7.28 14.76 10.49
C ARG A 44 -7.20 13.30 10.93
N GLN A 45 -7.27 13.03 12.24
CA GLN A 45 -7.27 11.66 12.75
C GLN A 45 -8.51 10.87 12.34
N ALA A 46 -9.70 11.47 12.42
CA ALA A 46 -10.94 10.80 12.01
C ALA A 46 -10.94 10.45 10.51
N SER A 47 -10.47 11.38 9.67
CA SER A 47 -10.30 11.14 8.23
C SER A 47 -9.27 10.04 7.95
N SER A 48 -8.14 10.05 8.66
CA SER A 48 -7.11 9.00 8.55
C SER A 48 -7.66 7.62 8.89
N ARG A 49 -8.44 7.51 9.99
CA ARG A 49 -9.10 6.24 10.38
C ARG A 49 -10.10 5.75 9.33
N ARG A 50 -10.90 6.64 8.74
CA ARG A 50 -11.83 6.28 7.66
C ARG A 50 -11.09 5.76 6.43
N LYS A 51 -10.03 6.46 6.01
CA LYS A 51 -9.19 6.06 4.89
C LYS A 51 -8.48 4.74 5.14
N ALA A 52 -8.05 4.47 6.38
CA ALA A 52 -7.49 3.18 6.77
C ALA A 52 -8.53 2.05 6.61
N GLY A 53 -9.78 2.26 7.00
CA GLY A 53 -10.86 1.29 6.76
C GLY A 53 -11.16 1.06 5.28
N GLU A 54 -11.13 2.11 4.46
CA GLU A 54 -11.25 1.99 3.00
C GLU A 54 -10.10 1.16 2.40
N TYR A 55 -8.87 1.39 2.86
CA TYR A 55 -7.71 0.60 2.44
C TYR A 55 -7.87 -0.87 2.84
N GLU A 56 -8.32 -1.12 4.07
CA GLU A 56 -8.50 -2.46 4.59
C GLU A 56 -9.57 -3.24 3.80
N ALA A 57 -10.66 -2.58 3.43
CA ALA A 57 -11.71 -3.21 2.64
C ALA A 57 -11.30 -3.46 1.17
N SER A 58 -10.49 -2.57 0.59
CA SER A 58 -10.22 -2.53 -0.85
C SER A 58 -8.93 -3.25 -1.24
N CYS A 59 -7.82 -2.86 -0.62
CA CYS A 59 -6.47 -3.24 -1.05
C CYS A 59 -5.78 -4.24 -0.13
N TRP A 60 -6.29 -4.43 1.09
CA TRP A 60 -5.69 -5.33 2.09
C TRP A 60 -5.45 -6.74 1.57
N LYS A 61 -6.45 -7.36 0.96
CA LYS A 61 -6.32 -8.74 0.45
C LYS A 61 -5.20 -8.86 -0.58
N ILE A 62 -5.05 -7.86 -1.45
CA ILE A 62 -4.01 -7.83 -2.48
C ILE A 62 -2.63 -7.60 -1.84
N TRP A 63 -2.57 -6.68 -0.86
CA TRP A 63 -1.36 -6.44 -0.07
C TRP A 63 -0.89 -7.69 0.66
N THR A 64 -1.78 -8.40 1.37
CA THR A 64 -1.43 -9.63 2.09
C THR A 64 -0.87 -10.69 1.14
N SER A 65 -1.56 -10.93 0.01
CA SER A 65 -1.07 -11.89 -0.99
C SER A 65 0.27 -11.49 -1.61
N TYR A 66 0.49 -10.19 -1.86
CA TYR A 66 1.79 -9.70 -2.34
C TYR A 66 2.87 -9.86 -1.25
N TRP A 67 2.55 -9.53 -0.01
CA TRP A 67 3.49 -9.52 1.10
C TRP A 67 3.95 -10.93 1.50
N GLU A 68 3.05 -11.92 1.51
CA GLU A 68 3.41 -13.33 1.69
C GLU A 68 4.44 -13.78 0.65
N TYR A 69 4.25 -13.38 -0.60
CA TYR A 69 5.15 -13.72 -1.70
C TYR A 69 6.51 -13.02 -1.63
N VAL A 70 6.57 -11.79 -1.11
CA VAL A 70 7.81 -11.01 -0.97
C VAL A 70 8.57 -11.35 0.32
N GLN A 71 7.87 -11.72 1.39
CA GLN A 71 8.47 -12.06 2.68
C GLN A 71 9.10 -13.44 2.73
N VAL A 72 8.55 -14.44 2.01
CA VAL A 72 9.19 -15.76 1.87
C VAL A 72 10.66 -15.63 1.42
N PRO A 73 10.99 -14.82 0.39
CA PRO A 73 12.38 -14.53 0.07
C PRO A 73 13.11 -13.74 1.17
N LEU A 74 12.53 -12.72 1.79
CA LEU A 74 13.23 -11.87 2.78
C LEU A 74 13.62 -12.64 4.07
N LEU A 75 12.76 -13.54 4.56
CA LEU A 75 13.07 -14.43 5.67
C LEU A 75 14.18 -15.44 5.31
N SER A 76 14.24 -15.89 4.05
CA SER A 76 15.31 -16.77 3.57
C SER A 76 16.61 -16.03 3.23
N PHE A 77 16.53 -14.74 2.88
CA PHE A 77 17.68 -13.90 2.52
C PHE A 77 18.34 -13.27 3.75
N GLY A 78 17.60 -13.12 4.86
CA GLY A 78 18.11 -12.62 6.15
C GLY A 78 18.96 -13.60 6.96
N SER A 79 19.29 -14.79 6.42
CA SER A 79 20.17 -15.78 7.06
C SER A 79 21.51 -15.95 6.32
N GLY A 80 21.90 -14.97 5.51
CA GLY A 80 23.09 -15.01 4.66
C GLY A 80 23.98 -13.78 4.78
N ARG A 81 24.71 -13.69 5.90
CA ARG A 81 25.79 -12.74 6.28
C ARG A 81 25.38 -11.33 6.69
#